data_AF-A0A2K2CS87-F1
#
_entry.id   AF-A0A2K2CS87-F1
#
_cell.length_a   1.000
_cell.length_b   1.000
_cell.length_c   1.000
_cell.angle_alpha   90.00
_cell.angle_beta   90.00
_cell.angle_gamma   90.00
#
_symmetry.space_group_name_H-M   'P 1'
#
loop_
_entity.id
_entity.type
_entity.pdbx_description
1 polymer ?
#
loop_
_entity_poly.entity_id
_entity_poly.type
_entity_poly.pdbx_seq_one_letter_code
_entity_poly.pdbx_strand_id
1 'polypeptide(L)'
;MAQRQESPGEEGEEQRLRAAVRHLQAEAGVLERLVYKHRNQHRSAAYFQYLLKVRRDLKLLLSANIVEVLNATFPVLASRKPPNTILVPSRQAKKKPGANHSHHKRLLGVARLLSQMAEPVMKGAVQITFLLARSFFVDLCAALLALLARVRVLIQQMLLDVVSIYNKVTDLTDRKQAVRISIDRVQAFREYYPSSNDPNTILECVWVKDKFVLNERTKASCQKAQDDIQKSCTPDLSIQYETLGLVSEEIICVEQNLWQQ
;
A
#
# COMPACT_ATOMS: atom_id res chain seq x y z
N MET A 1 23.09 -21.96 -23.39
CA MET A 1 21.65 -21.97 -23.07
C MET A 1 21.52 -21.81 -21.57
N ALA A 2 21.20 -20.60 -21.10
CA ALA A 2 21.02 -20.36 -19.67
C ALA A 2 19.53 -20.48 -19.35
N GLN A 3 19.16 -21.57 -18.69
CA GLN A 3 17.83 -21.80 -18.13
C GLN A 3 17.61 -20.77 -17.02
N ARG A 4 16.83 -19.73 -17.32
CA ARG A 4 16.40 -18.73 -16.34
C ARG A 4 15.25 -19.38 -15.56
N GLN A 5 15.49 -19.75 -14.31
CA GLN A 5 14.44 -20.16 -13.39
C GLN A 5 13.44 -19.00 -13.27
N GLU A 6 12.23 -19.17 -13.81
CA GLU A 6 11.09 -18.35 -13.44
C GLU A 6 10.86 -18.56 -11.94
N SER A 7 11.03 -17.49 -11.15
CA SER A 7 10.87 -17.56 -9.70
C SER A 7 9.38 -17.71 -9.39
N PRO A 8 8.92 -18.81 -8.77
CA PRO A 8 7.50 -19.06 -8.49
C PRO A 8 6.87 -18.05 -7.52
N GLY A 9 7.67 -17.16 -6.92
CA GLY A 9 7.19 -16.10 -6.04
C GLY A 9 6.46 -14.95 -6.75
N GLU A 10 6.79 -14.65 -8.01
CA GLU A 10 6.23 -13.46 -8.71
C GLU A 10 4.78 -13.69 -9.17
N GLU A 11 4.45 -14.90 -9.64
CA GLU A 11 3.08 -15.26 -10.03
C GLU A 11 2.13 -15.25 -8.82
N GLY A 12 2.65 -15.61 -7.64
CA GLY A 12 1.91 -15.56 -6.38
C GLY A 12 1.55 -14.13 -5.96
N GLU A 13 2.49 -13.16 -6.06
CA GLU A 13 2.22 -11.75 -5.74
C GLU A 13 1.15 -11.14 -6.65
N GLU A 14 1.21 -11.47 -7.95
CA GLU A 14 0.25 -11.02 -8.95
C GLU A 14 -1.17 -11.52 -8.67
N GLN A 15 -1.32 -12.82 -8.39
CA GLN A 15 -2.61 -13.43 -8.07
C GLN A 15 -3.18 -12.90 -6.76
N ARG A 16 -2.34 -12.73 -5.73
CA ARG A 16 -2.73 -12.13 -4.44
C ARG A 16 -3.28 -10.72 -4.61
N LEU A 17 -2.56 -9.85 -5.33
CA LEU A 17 -3.00 -8.46 -5.51
C LEU A 17 -4.28 -8.38 -6.35
N ARG A 18 -4.43 -9.23 -7.38
CA ARG A 18 -5.69 -9.32 -8.14
C ARG A 18 -6.86 -9.80 -7.28
N ALA A 19 -6.63 -10.78 -6.41
CA ALA A 19 -7.64 -11.25 -5.47
C ALA A 19 -8.03 -10.12 -4.50
N ALA A 20 -7.06 -9.39 -3.95
CA ALA A 20 -7.29 -8.26 -3.07
C ALA A 20 -8.15 -7.16 -3.73
N VAL A 21 -7.90 -6.84 -5.00
CA VAL A 21 -8.74 -5.89 -5.77
C VAL A 21 -10.19 -6.39 -5.91
N ARG A 22 -10.41 -7.70 -6.18
CA ARG A 22 -11.76 -8.27 -6.26
C ARG A 22 -12.49 -8.22 -4.92
N HIS A 23 -11.79 -8.57 -3.83
CA HIS A 23 -12.35 -8.46 -2.48
C HIS A 23 -12.71 -7.01 -2.14
N LEU A 24 -11.85 -6.06 -2.49
CA LEU A 24 -12.11 -4.63 -2.28
C LEU A 24 -13.34 -4.16 -3.06
N GLN A 25 -13.52 -4.62 -4.31
CA GLN A 25 -14.72 -4.31 -5.11
C GLN A 25 -15.99 -4.86 -4.44
N ALA A 26 -15.94 -6.07 -3.90
CA ALA A 26 -17.07 -6.67 -3.19
C ALA A 26 -17.44 -5.85 -1.94
N GLU A 27 -16.47 -5.52 -1.09
CA GLU A 27 -16.69 -4.71 0.12
C GLU A 27 -17.15 -3.27 -0.22
N ALA A 28 -16.62 -2.66 -1.29
CA ALA A 28 -17.09 -1.36 -1.77
C ALA A 28 -18.56 -1.41 -2.20
N GLY A 29 -18.99 -2.50 -2.85
CA GLY A 29 -20.39 -2.72 -3.20
C GLY A 29 -21.29 -2.91 -1.98
N VAL A 30 -20.83 -3.61 -0.95
CA VAL A 30 -21.54 -3.73 0.34
C VAL A 30 -21.69 -2.37 1.00
N LEU A 31 -20.61 -1.58 1.07
CA LEU A 31 -20.62 -0.23 1.63
C LEU A 31 -21.61 0.68 0.88
N GLU A 32 -21.63 0.61 -0.45
CA GLU A 32 -22.51 1.42 -1.27
C GLU A 32 -23.99 1.12 -0.99
N ARG A 33 -24.36 -0.16 -0.88
CA ARG A 33 -25.74 -0.55 -0.52
C ARG A 33 -26.12 -0.09 0.88
N LEU A 34 -25.20 -0.21 1.84
CA LEU A 34 -25.45 0.18 3.22
C LEU A 34 -25.60 1.70 3.36
N VAL A 35 -24.70 2.46 2.75
CA VAL A 35 -24.78 3.93 2.69
C VAL A 35 -26.06 4.38 1.97
N TYR A 36 -26.47 3.71 0.89
CA TYR A 36 -27.71 4.05 0.19
C TYR A 36 -28.94 3.84 1.09
N LYS A 37 -29.05 2.69 1.76
CA LYS A 37 -30.17 2.35 2.65
C LYS A 37 -30.31 3.33 3.81
N HIS A 38 -29.20 3.78 4.38
CA HIS A 38 -29.16 4.60 5.60
C HIS A 38 -28.96 6.11 5.36
N ARG A 39 -28.95 6.55 4.10
CA ARG A 39 -28.61 7.93 3.71
C ARG A 39 -29.51 9.00 4.32
N ASN A 40 -30.82 8.78 4.27
CA ASN A 40 -31.78 9.82 4.66
C ASN A 40 -31.94 9.91 6.17
N GLN A 41 -31.71 8.81 6.90
CA GLN A 41 -31.84 8.73 8.36
C GLN A 41 -30.64 9.35 9.10
N HIS A 42 -29.45 9.28 8.50
CA HIS A 42 -28.20 9.65 9.20
C HIS A 42 -27.37 10.70 8.45
N ARG A 43 -28.00 11.47 7.55
CA ARG A 43 -27.33 12.44 6.67
C ARG A 43 -26.39 13.39 7.42
N SER A 44 -26.80 13.89 8.59
CA SER A 44 -26.03 14.85 9.39
C SER A 44 -25.12 14.20 10.44
N ALA A 45 -25.15 12.87 10.60
CA ALA A 45 -24.39 12.20 11.64
C ALA A 45 -22.89 12.17 11.31
N ALA A 46 -22.04 12.43 12.32
CA ALA A 46 -20.59 12.49 12.17
C ALA A 46 -20.00 11.17 11.62
N TYR A 47 -20.44 10.03 12.15
CA TYR A 47 -20.01 8.71 11.66
C TYR A 47 -20.33 8.50 10.17
N PHE A 48 -21.49 9.00 9.73
CA PHE A 48 -21.97 8.85 8.36
C PHE A 48 -21.14 9.70 7.38
N GLN A 49 -20.64 10.86 7.81
CA GLN A 49 -19.70 11.67 7.02
C GLN A 49 -18.37 10.94 6.76
N TYR A 50 -17.85 10.23 7.75
CA TYR A 50 -16.66 9.38 7.56
C TYR A 50 -16.96 8.21 6.61
N LEU A 51 -18.11 7.55 6.71
CA LEU A 51 -18.51 6.50 5.75
C LEU A 51 -18.61 7.03 4.33
N LEU A 52 -19.17 8.23 4.14
CA LEU A 52 -19.22 8.88 2.83
C LEU A 52 -17.82 9.21 2.31
N LYS A 53 -16.88 9.58 3.18
CA LYS A 53 -15.48 9.79 2.81
C LYS A 53 -14.81 8.48 2.37
N VAL A 54 -14.91 7.42 3.17
CA VAL A 54 -14.38 6.08 2.83
C VAL A 54 -14.96 5.59 1.49
N ARG A 55 -16.26 5.80 1.25
CA ARG A 55 -16.90 5.48 -0.04
C ARG A 55 -16.31 6.26 -1.20
N ARG A 56 -16.05 7.56 -1.05
CA ARG A 56 -15.42 8.39 -2.10
C ARG A 56 -14.02 7.88 -2.42
N ASP A 57 -13.24 7.59 -1.38
CA ASP A 57 -11.86 7.14 -1.54
C ASP A 57 -11.79 5.75 -2.21
N LEU A 58 -12.69 4.82 -1.84
CA LEU A 58 -12.83 3.53 -2.51
C LEU A 58 -13.22 3.68 -3.99
N LYS A 59 -14.16 4.58 -4.31
CA LYS A 59 -14.52 4.87 -5.71
C LYS A 59 -13.34 5.44 -6.49
N LEU A 60 -12.58 6.34 -5.89
CA LEU A 60 -11.38 6.91 -6.50
C LEU A 60 -10.34 5.81 -6.78
N LEU A 61 -10.08 4.94 -5.81
CA LEU A 61 -9.14 3.83 -5.94
C LEU A 61 -9.55 2.83 -7.03
N LEU A 62 -10.84 2.47 -7.09
CA LEU A 62 -11.36 1.58 -8.15
C LEU A 62 -11.32 2.25 -9.53
N SER A 63 -11.58 3.57 -9.60
CA SER A 63 -11.49 4.33 -10.85
C SER A 63 -10.05 4.47 -11.37
N ALA A 64 -9.05 4.38 -10.50
CA ALA A 64 -7.64 4.38 -10.89
C ALA A 64 -7.24 3.13 -11.70
N ASN A 65 -8.13 2.13 -11.79
CA ASN A 65 -7.99 0.91 -12.58
C ASN A 65 -6.63 0.22 -12.37
N ILE A 66 -6.40 -0.21 -11.13
CA ILE A 66 -5.17 -0.90 -10.71
C ILE A 66 -4.91 -2.11 -11.62
N VAL A 67 -5.96 -2.85 -12.02
CA VAL A 67 -5.85 -4.03 -12.88
C VAL A 67 -5.12 -3.73 -14.20
N GLU A 68 -5.40 -2.59 -14.82
CA GLU A 68 -4.72 -2.16 -16.05
C GLU A 68 -3.24 -1.85 -15.79
N VAL A 69 -2.92 -1.21 -14.66
CA VAL A 69 -1.54 -0.97 -14.24
C VAL A 69 -0.81 -2.31 -14.06
N LEU A 70 -1.43 -3.27 -13.37
CA LEU A 70 -0.87 -4.61 -13.16
C LEU A 70 -0.63 -5.34 -14.49
N ASN A 71 -1.54 -5.25 -15.44
CA ASN A 71 -1.40 -5.87 -16.76
C ASN A 71 -0.25 -5.27 -17.58
N ALA A 72 0.14 -4.03 -17.34
CA ALA A 72 1.33 -3.42 -17.92
C ALA A 72 2.61 -3.77 -17.14
N THR A 73 2.50 -3.88 -15.80
CA THR A 73 3.62 -4.03 -14.88
C THR A 73 4.14 -5.47 -14.76
N PHE A 74 3.28 -6.47 -14.57
CA PHE A 74 3.73 -7.85 -14.35
C PHE A 74 4.45 -8.50 -15.54
N PRO A 75 4.08 -8.23 -16.81
CA PRO A 75 4.87 -8.73 -17.94
C PRO A 75 6.31 -8.17 -17.97
N VAL A 76 6.54 -7.00 -17.41
CA VAL A 76 7.90 -6.43 -17.28
C VAL A 76 8.64 -7.07 -16.13
N LEU A 77 7.99 -7.30 -14.99
CA LEU A 77 8.58 -8.03 -13.85
C LEU A 77 9.01 -9.43 -14.27
N ALA A 78 8.14 -10.16 -14.97
CA ALA A 78 8.43 -11.47 -15.56
C ALA A 78 9.45 -11.44 -16.73
N SER A 79 10.06 -10.29 -17.03
CA SER A 79 11.00 -10.08 -18.14
C SER A 79 10.46 -10.44 -19.54
N ARG A 80 9.14 -10.53 -19.70
CA ARG A 80 8.47 -10.82 -20.99
C ARG A 80 8.35 -9.59 -21.88
N LYS A 81 8.38 -8.39 -21.28
CA LYS A 81 8.34 -7.09 -21.97
C LYS A 81 9.46 -6.17 -21.49
N PRO A 82 9.94 -5.23 -22.34
CA PRO A 82 10.98 -4.30 -21.94
C PRO A 82 10.44 -3.28 -20.90
N PRO A 83 11.20 -2.94 -19.86
CA PRO A 83 10.72 -2.10 -18.75
C PRO A 83 10.29 -0.68 -19.13
N ASN A 84 10.86 -0.12 -20.19
CA ASN A 84 10.46 1.16 -20.75
C ASN A 84 8.95 1.24 -21.12
N THR A 85 8.27 0.11 -21.32
CA THR A 85 6.83 0.04 -21.59
C THR A 85 5.98 0.66 -20.47
N ILE A 86 6.42 0.58 -19.21
CA ILE A 86 5.68 1.12 -18.06
C ILE A 86 5.80 2.65 -17.99
N LEU A 87 6.89 3.20 -18.53
CA LEU A 87 7.16 4.65 -18.56
C LEU A 87 6.41 5.37 -19.67
N VAL A 88 6.03 4.67 -20.74
CA VAL A 88 5.27 5.28 -21.84
C VAL A 88 3.83 5.53 -21.39
N PRO A 89 3.30 6.75 -21.54
CA PRO A 89 1.87 7.00 -21.32
C PRO A 89 1.03 6.12 -22.23
N SER A 90 0.02 5.47 -21.67
CA SER A 90 -0.94 4.67 -22.44
C SER A 90 -1.57 5.56 -23.53
N ARG A 91 -1.28 5.28 -24.81
CA ARG A 91 -1.95 5.90 -25.96
C ARG A 91 -3.38 5.33 -26.08
N GLN A 92 -4.24 5.59 -25.11
CA GLN A 92 -5.66 5.31 -25.28
C GLN A 92 -6.28 6.42 -26.11
N ALA A 93 -6.58 6.08 -27.37
CA ALA A 93 -7.45 6.86 -28.22
C ALA A 93 -8.83 6.99 -27.53
N LYS A 94 -9.25 8.24 -27.30
CA LYS A 94 -10.55 8.69 -26.76
C LYS A 94 -10.77 8.58 -25.24
N LYS A 95 -10.66 9.75 -24.59
CA LYS A 95 -11.52 10.29 -23.52
C LYS A 95 -11.75 9.41 -22.26
N LYS A 96 -10.73 9.30 -21.39
CA LYS A 96 -10.94 9.09 -19.94
C LYS A 96 -9.98 9.97 -19.12
N PRO A 97 -10.42 10.55 -17.98
CA PRO A 97 -9.56 11.34 -17.10
C PRO A 97 -8.54 10.41 -16.43
N GLY A 98 -7.31 10.37 -16.96
CA GLY A 98 -6.26 9.47 -16.48
C GLY A 98 -5.25 9.04 -17.56
N ALA A 99 -5.57 9.24 -18.84
CA ALA A 99 -4.78 8.75 -19.98
C ALA A 99 -3.38 9.39 -20.16
N ASN A 100 -3.02 10.42 -19.38
CA ASN A 100 -1.80 11.18 -19.60
C ASN A 100 -0.62 10.76 -18.71
N HIS A 101 -0.84 9.88 -17.73
CA HIS A 101 0.20 9.45 -16.79
C HIS A 101 0.72 8.05 -17.15
N SER A 102 2.03 7.85 -16.99
CA SER A 102 2.66 6.54 -17.13
C SER A 102 2.10 5.55 -16.10
N HIS A 103 2.16 4.25 -16.39
CA HIS A 103 1.74 3.21 -15.45
C HIS A 103 2.53 3.29 -14.13
N HIS A 104 3.79 3.71 -14.20
CA HIS A 104 4.65 3.95 -13.05
C HIS A 104 4.12 5.08 -12.14
N LYS A 105 3.76 6.25 -12.70
CA LYS A 105 3.18 7.37 -11.94
C LYS A 105 1.80 7.03 -11.37
N ARG A 106 1.01 6.23 -12.09
CA ARG A 106 -0.29 5.72 -11.59
C ARG A 106 -0.09 4.79 -10.38
N LEU A 107 0.91 3.91 -10.42
CA LEU A 107 1.23 3.01 -9.31
C LEU A 107 1.62 3.79 -8.03
N LEU A 108 2.44 4.85 -8.18
CA LEU A 108 2.76 5.76 -7.10
C LEU A 108 1.51 6.46 -6.52
N GLY A 109 0.63 6.95 -7.40
CA GLY A 109 -0.63 7.57 -7.00
C GLY A 109 -1.53 6.61 -6.20
N VAL A 110 -1.58 5.34 -6.60
CA VAL A 110 -2.32 4.28 -5.89
C VAL A 110 -1.71 4.05 -4.50
N ALA A 111 -0.38 3.97 -4.38
CA ALA A 111 0.29 3.82 -3.08
C ALA A 111 -0.05 4.97 -2.12
N ARG A 112 0.02 6.21 -2.61
CA ARG A 112 -0.32 7.41 -1.83
C ARG A 112 -1.78 7.39 -1.37
N LEU A 113 -2.70 7.05 -2.27
CA LEU A 113 -4.12 6.96 -1.95
C LEU A 113 -4.39 5.90 -0.88
N LEU A 114 -3.83 4.69 -1.06
CA LEU A 114 -3.96 3.60 -0.08
C LEU A 114 -3.46 4.02 1.31
N SER A 115 -2.33 4.72 1.40
CA SER A 115 -1.80 5.23 2.68
C SER A 115 -2.74 6.24 3.35
N GLN A 116 -3.37 7.13 2.57
CA GLN A 116 -4.28 8.15 3.10
C GLN A 116 -5.63 7.57 3.56
N MET A 117 -6.08 6.45 2.99
CA MET A 117 -7.38 5.85 3.28
C MET A 117 -7.48 5.20 4.67
N ALA A 118 -6.37 4.85 5.30
CA ALA A 118 -6.39 4.25 6.64
C ALA A 118 -7.03 5.20 7.68
N GLU A 119 -6.72 6.50 7.61
CA GLU A 119 -7.22 7.48 8.60
C GLU A 119 -8.74 7.68 8.61
N PRO A 120 -9.43 7.93 7.48
CA PRO A 120 -10.89 8.06 7.48
C PRO A 120 -11.60 6.75 7.88
N VAL A 121 -11.02 5.58 7.57
CA VAL A 121 -11.56 4.28 8.02
C VAL A 121 -11.52 4.19 9.55
N MET A 122 -10.39 4.54 10.16
CA MET A 122 -10.21 4.49 11.62
C MET A 122 -11.09 5.51 12.34
N LYS A 123 -11.13 6.75 11.87
CA LYS A 123 -12.01 7.79 12.42
C LYS A 123 -13.48 7.39 12.32
N GLY A 124 -13.89 6.79 11.20
CA GLY A 124 -15.23 6.24 11.04
C GLY A 124 -15.53 5.12 12.05
N ALA A 125 -14.60 4.18 12.22
CA ALA A 125 -14.73 3.08 13.16
C ALA A 125 -14.90 3.58 14.60
N VAL A 126 -14.05 4.52 15.07
CA VAL A 126 -14.14 5.10 16.42
C VAL A 126 -15.52 5.73 16.67
N GLN A 127 -16.04 6.48 15.70
CA GLN A 127 -17.38 7.09 15.83
C GLN A 127 -18.47 6.04 15.92
N ILE A 128 -18.41 4.98 15.11
CA ILE A 128 -19.39 3.88 15.17
C ILE A 128 -19.27 3.11 16.47
N THR A 129 -18.06 2.88 17.00
CA THR A 129 -17.86 2.25 18.30
C THR A 129 -18.50 3.05 19.43
N PHE A 130 -18.43 4.39 19.37
CA PHE A 130 -19.14 5.23 20.34
C PHE A 130 -20.67 5.09 20.24
N LEU A 131 -21.23 4.97 19.04
CA LEU A 131 -22.66 4.68 18.86
C LEU A 131 -23.02 3.30 19.43
N LEU A 132 -22.17 2.29 19.18
CA LEU A 132 -22.37 0.94 19.68
C LEU A 132 -22.30 0.88 21.21
N ALA A 133 -21.37 1.61 21.84
CA ALA A 133 -21.24 1.70 23.28
C ALA A 133 -22.50 2.29 23.95
N ARG A 134 -23.24 3.13 23.21
CA ARG A 134 -24.55 3.66 23.63
C ARG A 134 -25.72 2.73 23.28
N SER A 135 -25.44 1.52 22.78
CA SER A 135 -26.41 0.53 22.33
C SER A 135 -27.34 1.04 21.22
N PHE A 136 -26.90 2.01 20.41
CA PHE A 136 -27.68 2.51 19.29
C PHE A 136 -27.43 1.68 18.02
N PHE A 137 -28.52 1.26 17.39
CA PHE A 137 -28.51 0.53 16.11
C PHE A 137 -27.47 -0.60 16.07
N VAL A 138 -27.47 -1.46 17.10
CA VAL A 138 -26.42 -2.48 17.35
C VAL A 138 -26.09 -3.29 16.10
N ASP A 139 -27.10 -3.78 15.38
CA ASP A 139 -26.92 -4.56 14.15
C ASP A 139 -26.22 -3.77 13.04
N LEU A 140 -26.60 -2.51 12.85
CA LEU A 140 -26.00 -1.62 11.86
C LEU A 140 -24.55 -1.29 12.23
N CYS A 141 -24.31 -0.98 13.51
CA CYS A 141 -22.98 -0.68 14.02
C CYS A 141 -22.03 -1.88 13.88
N ALA A 142 -22.50 -3.09 14.24
CA ALA A 142 -21.74 -4.32 14.07
C ALA A 142 -21.42 -4.59 12.59
N ALA A 143 -22.41 -4.46 11.69
CA ALA A 143 -22.19 -4.62 10.25
C ALA A 143 -21.19 -3.61 9.68
N LEU A 144 -21.29 -2.34 10.10
CA LEU A 144 -20.37 -1.28 9.68
C LEU A 144 -18.95 -1.48 10.20
N LEU A 145 -18.78 -1.85 11.47
CA LEU A 145 -17.46 -2.13 12.05
C LEU A 145 -16.80 -3.32 11.38
N ALA A 146 -17.54 -4.41 11.15
CA ALA A 146 -17.03 -5.58 10.45
C ALA A 146 -16.59 -5.24 9.01
N LEU A 147 -17.39 -4.41 8.31
CA LEU A 147 -17.06 -3.92 6.98
C LEU A 147 -15.81 -3.04 6.97
N LEU A 148 -15.72 -2.06 7.88
CA LEU A 148 -14.56 -1.17 7.98
C LEU A 148 -13.29 -1.92 8.38
N ALA A 149 -13.39 -2.95 9.22
CA ALA A 149 -12.27 -3.82 9.57
C ALA A 149 -11.74 -4.58 8.33
N ARG A 150 -12.63 -5.21 7.55
CA ARG A 150 -12.22 -5.89 6.30
C ARG A 150 -11.61 -4.92 5.29
N VAL A 151 -12.22 -3.75 5.11
CA VAL A 151 -11.68 -2.69 4.23
C VAL A 151 -10.29 -2.22 4.70
N ARG A 152 -10.08 -2.03 6.02
CA ARG A 152 -8.77 -1.64 6.58
C ARG A 152 -7.69 -2.67 6.23
N VAL A 153 -7.96 -3.95 6.49
CA VAL A 153 -7.00 -5.03 6.21
C VAL A 153 -6.65 -5.08 4.72
N LEU A 154 -7.65 -5.00 3.85
CA LEU A 154 -7.44 -4.99 2.40
C LEU A 154 -6.58 -3.80 1.95
N ILE A 155 -6.88 -2.59 2.42
CA ILE A 155 -6.13 -1.37 2.07
C ILE A 155 -4.67 -1.49 2.53
N GLN A 156 -4.44 -1.94 3.77
CA GLN A 156 -3.08 -2.05 4.33
C GLN A 156 -2.27 -3.15 3.63
N GLN A 157 -2.89 -4.30 3.33
CA GLN A 157 -2.24 -5.37 2.57
C GLN A 157 -1.89 -4.92 1.15
N MET A 158 -2.84 -4.30 0.45
CA MET A 158 -2.62 -3.77 -0.90
C MET A 158 -1.53 -2.70 -0.93
N LEU A 159 -1.41 -1.85 0.11
CA LEU A 159 -0.35 -0.85 0.19
C LEU A 159 1.03 -1.51 0.18
N LEU A 160 1.24 -2.55 0.99
CA LEU A 160 2.51 -3.27 1.06
C LEU A 160 2.84 -3.96 -0.27
N ASP A 161 1.85 -4.66 -0.86
CA ASP A 161 2.03 -5.33 -2.15
C ASP A 161 2.37 -4.32 -3.27
N VAL A 162 1.68 -3.17 -3.31
CA VAL A 162 1.93 -2.10 -4.29
C VAL A 162 3.31 -1.47 -4.11
N VAL A 163 3.76 -1.23 -2.88
CA VAL A 163 5.08 -0.67 -2.58
C VAL A 163 6.20 -1.64 -2.98
N SER A 164 6.03 -2.94 -2.71
CA SER A 164 6.95 -3.98 -3.17
C SER A 164 7.07 -3.99 -4.70
N ILE A 165 5.94 -4.03 -5.41
CA ILE A 165 5.89 -4.00 -6.87
C ILE A 165 6.53 -2.73 -7.41
N TYR A 166 6.22 -1.57 -6.82
CA TYR A 166 6.79 -0.30 -7.24
C TYR A 166 8.31 -0.32 -7.16
N ASN A 167 8.87 -0.72 -6.03
CA ASN A 167 10.32 -0.76 -5.84
C ASN A 167 11.00 -1.73 -6.83
N LYS A 168 10.40 -2.90 -7.10
CA LYS A 168 10.91 -3.83 -8.12
C LYS A 168 10.89 -3.20 -9.52
N VAL A 169 9.81 -2.51 -9.88
CA VAL A 169 9.68 -1.82 -11.18
C VAL A 169 10.69 -0.67 -11.30
N THR A 170 10.87 0.11 -10.24
CA THR A 170 11.86 1.20 -10.20
C THR A 170 13.27 0.65 -10.40
N ASP A 171 13.64 -0.44 -9.71
CA ASP A 171 14.96 -1.07 -9.88
C ASP A 171 15.19 -1.56 -11.31
N LEU A 172 14.19 -2.21 -11.93
CA LEU A 172 14.29 -2.62 -13.33
C LEU A 172 14.45 -1.45 -14.29
N THR A 173 13.73 -0.35 -14.03
CA THR A 173 13.72 0.85 -14.86
C THR A 173 15.03 1.64 -14.76
N ASP A 174 15.67 1.60 -13.59
CA ASP A 174 16.92 2.30 -13.31
C ASP A 174 18.15 1.62 -13.93
N ARG A 175 18.06 0.31 -14.24
CA ARG A 175 19.13 -0.42 -14.91
C ARG A 175 19.21 0.01 -16.38
N LYS A 176 20.44 0.19 -16.89
CA LYS A 176 20.69 0.41 -18.33
C LYS A 176 20.06 -0.74 -19.13
N GLN A 177 19.26 -0.41 -20.14
CA GLN A 177 18.57 -1.40 -20.96
C GLN A 177 18.96 -1.24 -22.43
N ALA A 178 19.34 -2.33 -23.08
CA ALA A 178 19.41 -2.42 -24.54
C ALA A 178 18.20 -3.23 -25.02
N VAL A 179 17.25 -2.57 -25.67
CA VAL A 179 16.07 -3.23 -26.25
C VAL A 179 16.37 -3.60 -27.69
N ARG A 180 16.35 -4.90 -28.01
CA ARG A 180 16.51 -5.39 -29.39
C ARG A 180 15.18 -5.23 -30.12
N ILE A 181 15.12 -4.31 -31.07
CA ILE A 181 13.97 -4.06 -31.94
C ILE A 181 14.26 -4.80 -33.25
N SER A 182 13.46 -5.83 -33.55
CA SER A 182 13.50 -6.49 -34.86
C SER A 182 12.32 -6.01 -35.69
N ILE A 183 12.60 -5.27 -36.77
CA ILE A 183 11.60 -4.94 -37.80
C ILE A 183 12.07 -5.59 -39.09
N ASP A 184 11.26 -6.51 -39.61
CA ASP A 184 11.34 -7.05 -40.96
C ASP A 184 12.79 -7.36 -41.43
N ARG A 185 13.47 -8.23 -40.66
CA ARG A 185 14.85 -8.72 -40.83
C ARG A 185 16.00 -7.78 -40.39
N VAL A 186 15.74 -6.52 -40.06
CA VAL A 186 16.74 -5.61 -39.48
C VAL A 186 16.63 -5.61 -37.96
N GLN A 187 17.75 -5.85 -37.28
CA GLN A 187 17.85 -5.82 -35.83
C GLN A 187 18.55 -4.53 -35.41
N ALA A 188 17.83 -3.66 -34.71
CA ALA A 188 18.37 -2.44 -34.12
C ALA A 188 18.36 -2.57 -32.59
N PHE A 189 19.47 -2.24 -31.94
CA PHE A 189 19.54 -2.15 -30.50
C PHE A 189 19.26 -0.70 -30.09
N ARG A 190 18.20 -0.49 -29.31
CA ARG A 190 17.90 0.82 -28.72
C ARG A 190 18.35 0.80 -27.27
N GLU A 191 19.42 1.52 -26.97
CA GLU A 191 19.83 1.78 -25.60
C GLU A 191 18.90 2.82 -24.97
N TYR A 192 18.26 2.46 -23.87
CA TYR A 192 17.47 3.36 -23.05
C TYR A 192 18.27 3.72 -21.81
N TYR A 193 18.59 5.01 -21.69
CA TYR A 193 19.16 5.60 -20.49
C TYR A 193 18.01 6.18 -19.66
N PRO A 194 17.93 5.87 -18.35
CA PRO A 194 16.98 6.53 -17.45
C PRO A 194 17.18 8.05 -17.54
N SER A 195 16.09 8.80 -17.64
CA SER A 195 16.13 10.27 -17.64
C SER A 195 16.78 10.74 -16.33
N SER A 196 17.87 11.53 -16.43
CA SER A 196 18.60 12.05 -15.27
C SER A 196 17.78 13.00 -14.37
N ASN A 197 16.60 13.42 -14.82
CA ASN A 197 15.77 14.43 -14.16
C ASN A 197 14.63 13.86 -13.31
N ASP A 198 14.28 12.57 -13.41
CA ASP A 198 13.27 11.99 -12.53
C ASP A 198 13.98 11.49 -11.26
N PRO A 199 13.67 12.03 -10.06
CA PRO A 199 14.30 11.56 -8.84
C PRO A 199 13.86 10.11 -8.61
N ASN A 200 14.83 9.19 -8.58
CA ASN A 200 14.54 7.79 -8.25
C ASN A 200 14.00 7.73 -6.82
N THR A 201 12.68 7.61 -6.74
CA THR A 201 11.93 7.53 -5.49
C THR A 201 11.88 6.07 -5.07
N ILE A 202 12.31 5.80 -3.84
CA ILE A 202 12.17 4.52 -3.16
C ILE A 202 11.02 4.70 -2.18
N LEU A 203 10.08 3.77 -2.21
CA LEU A 203 8.95 3.75 -1.30
C LEU A 203 9.25 2.83 -0.11
N GLU A 204 8.95 3.31 1.08
CA GLU A 204 9.08 2.56 2.32
C GLU A 204 7.75 2.66 3.09
N CYS A 205 7.30 1.55 3.68
CA CYS A 205 6.16 1.56 4.60
C CYS A 205 6.66 1.39 6.02
N VAL A 206 6.36 2.36 6.88
CA VAL A 206 6.67 2.31 8.32
C VAL A 206 5.38 2.11 9.08
N TRP A 207 5.35 1.14 10.00
CA TRP A 207 4.25 0.97 10.92
C TRP A 207 4.33 2.04 12.02
N VAL A 208 3.36 2.95 12.04
CA VAL A 208 3.28 4.04 13.02
C VAL A 208 1.98 3.91 13.79
N LYS A 209 2.10 3.60 15.08
CA LYS A 209 1.00 3.36 16.02
C LYS A 209 0.13 2.18 15.57
N ASP A 210 -0.84 2.46 14.71
CA ASP A 210 -1.85 1.51 14.26
C ASP A 210 -2.00 1.46 12.72
N LYS A 211 -1.22 2.23 11.96
CA LYS A 211 -1.30 2.25 10.50
C LYS A 211 0.06 2.19 9.82
N PHE A 212 0.07 1.73 8.57
CA PHE A 212 1.22 1.89 7.69
C PHE A 212 1.23 3.28 7.08
N VAL A 213 2.34 3.99 7.23
CA VAL A 213 2.58 5.29 6.61
C VAL A 213 3.57 5.10 5.47
N LEU A 214 3.23 5.67 4.31
CA LEU A 214 4.10 5.67 3.15
C LEU A 214 5.14 6.80 3.27
N ASN A 215 6.41 6.41 3.25
CA ASN A 215 7.56 7.32 3.20
C ASN A 215 8.21 7.25 1.81
N GLU A 216 8.47 8.41 1.23
CA GLU A 216 9.13 8.53 -0.07
C GLU A 216 10.55 9.05 0.13
N ARG A 217 11.54 8.21 -0.15
CA ARG A 217 12.97 8.58 -0.08
C ARG A 217 13.52 8.75 -1.49
N THR A 218 14.37 9.74 -1.72
CA THR A 218 15.13 9.86 -2.96
C THR A 218 16.48 9.16 -2.81
N LYS A 219 17.00 8.51 -3.87
CA LYS A 219 18.31 7.82 -3.81
C LYS A 219 19.47 8.72 -3.34
N ALA A 220 19.42 10.02 -3.63
CA ALA A 220 20.39 11.00 -3.14
C ALA A 220 20.37 11.19 -1.61
N SER A 221 19.21 10.97 -0.96
CA SER A 221 19.07 11.00 0.50
C SER A 221 19.52 9.69 1.15
N CYS A 222 19.43 8.55 0.45
CA CYS A 222 19.91 7.27 0.94
C CYS A 222 21.45 7.21 1.03
N GLN A 223 22.15 7.83 0.08
CA GLN A 223 23.62 7.90 0.11
C GLN A 223 24.14 8.74 1.29
N LYS A 224 23.47 9.85 1.63
CA LYS A 224 23.82 10.67 2.81
C LYS A 224 23.62 9.93 4.14
N ALA A 225 22.53 9.17 4.27
CA ALA A 225 22.28 8.37 5.47
C ALA A 225 23.28 7.22 5.64
N GLN A 226 23.80 6.65 4.54
CA GLN A 226 24.82 5.61 4.57
C GLN A 226 26.21 6.17 4.92
N ASP A 227 26.55 7.37 4.41
CA ASP A 227 27.80 8.07 4.75
C ASP A 227 27.85 8.49 6.24
N ASP A 228 26.71 8.83 6.85
CA ASP A 228 26.64 9.16 8.29
C ASP A 228 26.77 7.91 9.19
N ILE A 229 26.28 6.76 8.75
CA ILE A 229 26.48 5.47 9.43
C ILE A 229 27.93 4.99 9.26
N GLN A 230 28.57 5.27 8.13
CA GLN A 230 29.94 4.85 7.85
C GLN A 230 31.00 5.78 8.46
N LYS A 231 30.67 7.07 8.70
CA LYS A 231 31.52 8.00 9.46
C LYS A 231 31.45 7.82 10.99
N SER A 232 30.45 7.11 11.50
CA SER A 232 30.29 6.84 12.93
C SER A 232 30.90 5.51 13.40
N CYS A 233 31.46 4.70 12.50
CA CYS A 233 32.16 3.46 12.85
C CYS A 233 33.68 3.67 12.95
N THR A 234 34.13 4.27 14.05
CA THR A 234 35.42 3.91 14.65
C THR A 234 35.19 2.79 15.67
N PRO A 235 36.00 1.72 15.68
CA PRO A 235 35.78 0.57 16.55
C PRO A 235 36.31 0.90 17.95
N ASP A 236 35.46 1.48 18.78
CA ASP A 236 35.69 1.47 20.21
C ASP A 236 34.33 1.52 20.90
N LEU A 237 33.87 0.37 21.38
CA LEU A 237 32.92 0.21 22.48
C LEU A 237 32.82 -1.29 22.75
N SER A 238 33.62 -1.72 23.73
CA SER A 238 33.49 -3.01 24.41
C SER A 238 32.05 -3.20 24.88
N ILE A 239 31.31 -4.07 24.21
CA ILE A 239 30.00 -4.51 24.68
C ILE A 239 30.26 -5.49 25.84
N GLN A 240 30.09 -5.02 27.07
CA GLN A 240 29.93 -5.90 28.23
C GLN A 240 28.46 -6.33 28.29
N TYR A 241 28.23 -7.64 28.28
CA TYR A 241 26.91 -8.21 28.52
C TYR A 241 26.67 -8.27 30.02
N GLU A 242 25.76 -7.45 30.53
CA GLU A 242 25.22 -7.63 31.87
C GLU A 242 24.10 -8.67 31.77
N THR A 243 24.38 -9.86 32.29
CA THR A 243 23.43 -10.98 32.35
C THR A 243 22.42 -10.67 33.45
N LEU A 244 21.17 -10.39 33.08
CA LEU A 244 20.09 -10.20 34.04
C LEU A 244 19.87 -11.49 34.83
N GLY A 245 20.07 -11.40 36.14
CA GLY A 245 19.87 -12.48 37.11
C GLY A 245 18.41 -12.92 37.21
N LEU A 246 18.25 -14.19 37.58
CA LEU A 246 17.02 -14.96 37.68
C LEU A 246 15.84 -14.24 38.35
N VAL A 247 14.68 -14.43 37.72
CA VAL A 247 13.34 -14.15 38.25
C VAL A 247 13.13 -14.96 39.53
N SER A 248 12.93 -14.29 40.67
CA SER A 248 12.25 -14.87 41.82
C SER A 248 10.78 -14.48 41.79
N GLU A 249 9.94 -15.51 41.82
CA GLU A 249 8.49 -15.44 42.01
C GLU A 249 8.17 -14.76 43.35
N GLU A 250 7.27 -13.78 43.35
CA GLU A 250 6.43 -13.48 44.52
C GLU A 250 5.06 -12.98 44.06
N ILE A 251 4.10 -13.91 44.13
CA ILE A 251 2.66 -13.70 44.06
C ILE A 251 2.23 -13.11 45.40
N ILE A 252 1.66 -11.90 45.43
CA ILE A 252 0.76 -11.49 46.54
C ILE A 252 -0.44 -10.73 45.97
N CYS A 253 -1.61 -11.32 46.20
CA CYS A 253 -2.94 -10.79 45.97
C CYS A 253 -3.14 -9.43 46.66
N VAL A 254 -3.81 -8.50 45.97
CA VAL A 254 -4.57 -7.43 46.64
C VAL A 254 -6.01 -7.55 46.19
N GLU A 255 -6.76 -8.35 46.93
CA GLU A 255 -8.20 -8.23 47.05
C GLU A 255 -8.50 -7.88 48.52
N GLN A 256 -9.51 -7.04 48.75
CA GLN A 256 -10.10 -6.62 50.03
C GLN A 256 -9.39 -5.47 50.77
N ASN A 257 -9.99 -4.28 50.71
CA ASN A 257 -10.57 -3.58 51.88
C ASN A 257 -10.95 -2.13 51.50
N LEU A 258 -12.20 -1.95 51.09
CA LEU A 258 -12.85 -0.64 51.03
C LEU A 258 -14.27 -0.78 51.59
N TRP A 259 -14.33 -1.12 52.87
CA TRP A 259 -15.45 -0.89 53.77
C TRP A 259 -14.86 -0.64 55.18
N GLN A 260 -15.39 0.38 55.87
CA GLN A 260 -14.95 0.98 57.14
C GLN A 260 -13.82 2.02 56.94
N GLN A 261 -13.97 3.30 57.30
CA GLN A 261 -14.84 3.97 58.27
C GLN A 261 -15.03 5.43 57.87
#